data_AF-A0A430QPI3-F1
#
_entry.id   AF-A0A430QPI3-F1
#
_cell.length_a   1.000
_cell.length_b   1.000
_cell.length_c   1.000
_cell.angle_alpha   90.00
_cell.angle_beta   90.00
_cell.angle_gamma   90.00
#
_symmetry.space_group_name_H-M   'P 1'
#
loop_
_entity.id
_entity.type
_entity.pdbx_description
1 polymer ?
#
loop_
_entity_poly.entity_id
_entity_poly.type
_entity_poly.pdbx_seq_one_letter_code
_entity_poly.pdbx_strand_id
1 'polypeptide(L)'
;AKKNRHVLNWTPEDVVKWLHKYASPVGAKYSELFETNRINGMCLRLMTDEWLLRLGVVNQNDRSALMSHIYRMRLKYDSSDLSDMLKNN
;
A
#
# COMPACT_ATOMS: atom_id res chain seq x y z
N ALA A 1 -17.66 6.89 15.17
CA ALA A 1 -16.36 7.54 14.90
C ALA A 1 -15.67 6.83 13.75
N LYS A 2 -15.54 7.46 12.57
CA LYS A 2 -14.67 6.94 11.51
C LYS A 2 -13.23 7.11 12.00
N LYS A 3 -12.69 6.12 12.71
CA LYS A 3 -11.24 5.99 12.84
C LYS A 3 -10.73 5.84 11.42
N ASN A 4 -10.19 6.91 10.84
CA ASN A 4 -9.29 6.80 9.71
C ASN A 4 -8.22 5.81 10.16
N ARG A 5 -8.35 4.53 9.77
CA ARG A 5 -7.33 3.54 10.07
C ARG A 5 -6.14 3.99 9.25
N HIS A 6 -5.23 4.69 9.92
CA HIS A 6 -3.91 5.03 9.42
C HIS A 6 -3.33 3.80 8.74
N VAL A 7 -2.64 3.97 7.62
CA VAL A 7 -2.05 2.86 6.86
C VAL A 7 -1.27 1.90 7.76
N LEU A 8 -0.58 2.38 8.79
CA LEU A 8 0.17 1.54 9.74
C LEU A 8 -0.70 0.51 10.47
N ASN A 9 -2.01 0.74 10.57
CA ASN A 9 -2.98 -0.15 11.21
C ASN A 9 -3.73 -1.04 10.20
N TRP A 10 -3.36 -1.04 8.92
CA TRP A 10 -4.03 -1.88 7.93
C TRP A 10 -3.64 -3.34 8.10
N THR A 11 -4.65 -4.19 8.15
CA THR A 11 -4.49 -5.63 8.04
C THR A 11 -4.20 -6.05 6.59
N PRO A 12 -3.77 -7.28 6.32
CA PRO A 12 -3.62 -7.78 4.95
C PRO A 12 -4.88 -7.62 4.11
N GLU A 13 -6.07 -7.80 4.71
CA GLU A 13 -7.35 -7.64 4.02
C GLU A 13 -7.63 -6.18 3.64
N ASP A 14 -7.22 -5.23 4.50
CA ASP A 14 -7.29 -3.80 4.19
C ASP A 14 -6.32 -3.42 3.05
N VAL A 15 -5.14 -4.02 3.00
CA VAL A 15 -4.18 -3.87 1.89
C VAL A 15 -4.75 -4.42 0.58
N VAL A 16 -5.36 -5.61 0.59
CA VAL A 16 -6.02 -6.20 -0.58
C VAL A 16 -7.14 -5.29 -1.09
N LYS A 17 -8.00 -4.78 -0.20
CA LYS A 17 -9.04 -3.81 -0.58
C LYS A 17 -8.45 -2.55 -1.22
N TRP A 18 -7.33 -2.05 -0.69
CA TRP A 18 -6.63 -0.91 -1.27
C TRP A 18 -6.08 -1.22 -2.66
N LEU A 19 -5.46 -2.39 -2.86
CA LEU A 19 -4.93 -2.84 -4.15
C LEU A 19 -6.04 -2.89 -5.22
N HIS A 20 -7.18 -3.50 -4.91
CA HIS A 20 -8.33 -3.56 -5.81
C HIS A 20 -8.93 -2.18 -6.11
N LYS A 21 -8.96 -1.27 -5.13
CA LYS A 21 -9.60 0.04 -5.28
C LYS A 21 -8.73 1.08 -6.00
N TYR A 22 -7.44 1.10 -5.71
CA TYR A 22 -6.55 2.21 -6.10
C TYR A 22 -5.39 1.80 -7.00
N ALA A 23 -5.03 0.52 -7.04
CA ALA A 23 -3.94 0.01 -7.87
C ALA A 23 -4.44 -0.93 -8.99
N SER A 24 -5.74 -1.11 -9.16
CA SER A 24 -6.31 -1.91 -10.26
C SER A 24 -5.96 -1.29 -11.63
N PRO A 25 -5.67 -2.11 -12.67
CA PRO A 25 -5.76 -3.58 -12.70
C PRO A 25 -4.55 -4.31 -12.10
N VAL A 26 -3.38 -3.69 -12.03
CA VAL A 26 -2.13 -4.37 -11.61
C VAL A 26 -2.18 -4.84 -10.15
N GLY A 27 -2.74 -4.05 -9.25
CA GLY A 27 -2.93 -4.42 -7.84
C GLY A 27 -3.92 -5.56 -7.66
N ALA A 28 -4.99 -5.59 -8.43
CA ALA A 28 -5.94 -6.71 -8.41
C ALA A 28 -5.31 -8.01 -8.93
N LYS A 29 -4.43 -7.92 -9.94
CA LYS A 29 -3.68 -9.07 -10.48
C LYS A 29 -2.77 -9.73 -9.43
N TYR A 30 -2.17 -8.95 -8.54
CA TYR A 30 -1.25 -9.45 -7.52
C TYR A 30 -1.86 -9.48 -6.10
N SER A 31 -3.16 -9.30 -5.94
CA SER A 31 -3.77 -9.17 -4.61
C SER A 31 -3.65 -10.43 -3.77
N GLU A 32 -3.88 -11.61 -4.37
CA GLU A 32 -3.70 -12.92 -3.72
C GLU A 32 -2.27 -13.14 -3.22
N LEU A 33 -1.28 -12.64 -3.98
CA LEU A 33 0.13 -12.72 -3.61
C LEU A 33 0.42 -11.87 -2.35
N PHE A 34 -0.16 -10.67 -2.27
CA PHE A 34 -0.05 -9.83 -1.08
C PHE A 34 -0.78 -10.42 0.13
N GLU A 35 -1.95 -11.03 -0.09
CA GLU A 35 -2.74 -11.67 0.95
C GLU A 35 -2.02 -12.89 1.55
N THR A 36 -1.53 -13.79 0.68
CA THR A 36 -0.83 -15.02 1.07
C THR A 36 0.46 -14.73 1.84
N ASN A 37 1.21 -13.70 1.42
CA ASN A 37 2.40 -13.24 2.13
C ASN A 37 2.08 -12.35 3.35
N ARG A 38 0.81 -12.18 3.70
CA ARG A 38 0.33 -11.40 4.86
C ARG A 38 0.87 -9.97 4.87
N ILE A 39 0.96 -9.33 3.70
CA ILE A 39 1.47 -7.96 3.59
C ILE A 39 0.49 -6.99 4.25
N ASN A 40 0.85 -6.50 5.42
CA ASN A 40 0.10 -5.50 6.16
C ASN A 40 0.50 -4.07 5.74
N GLY A 41 -0.15 -3.05 6.31
CA GLY A 41 0.11 -1.67 5.92
C GLY A 41 1.50 -1.14 6.27
N MET A 42 2.15 -1.67 7.33
CA MET A 42 3.56 -1.37 7.62
C MET A 42 4.46 -1.87 6.50
N CYS A 43 4.29 -3.13 6.10
CA CYS A 43 5.03 -3.73 4.98
C CYS A 43 4.78 -2.96 3.67
N LEU A 44 3.52 -2.58 3.40
CA LEU A 44 3.17 -1.80 2.20
C LEU A 44 3.85 -0.41 2.20
N ARG A 45 3.90 0.29 3.35
CA ARG A 45 4.56 1.60 3.46
C ARG A 45 6.08 1.49 3.28
N LEU A 46 6.70 0.36 3.62
CA LEU A 46 8.14 0.12 3.44
C LEU A 46 8.51 -0.56 2.11
N MET A 47 7.52 -1.01 1.34
CA MET A 47 7.71 -1.78 0.12
C MET A 47 8.68 -1.10 -0.87
N THR A 48 9.58 -1.87 -1.46
CA THR A 48 10.52 -1.42 -2.49
C THR A 48 10.33 -2.21 -3.78
N ASP A 49 10.88 -1.72 -4.90
CA ASP A 49 10.87 -2.47 -6.16
C ASP A 49 11.52 -3.86 -6.00
N GLU A 50 12.65 -3.93 -5.28
CA GLU A 50 13.34 -5.19 -5.00
C GLU A 50 12.47 -6.16 -4.18
N TRP A 51 11.71 -5.65 -3.20
CA TRP A 51 10.79 -6.48 -2.43
C TRP A 51 9.64 -7.01 -3.29
N LEU A 52 9.09 -6.20 -4.19
CA LEU A 52 8.07 -6.66 -5.14
C LEU A 52 8.62 -7.75 -6.08
N LEU A 53 9.87 -7.60 -6.53
CA LEU A 53 10.53 -8.64 -7.34
C LEU A 53 10.66 -9.94 -6.54
N ARG A 54 11.13 -9.89 -5.29
CA ARG A 54 11.25 -11.05 -4.39
C ARG A 54 9.90 -11.67 -4.03
N LEU A 55 8.85 -10.86 -3.95
CA LEU A 55 7.48 -11.32 -3.72
C LEU A 55 6.98 -12.18 -4.89
N GLY A 56 7.48 -11.95 -6.11
CA GLY A 56 7.07 -12.65 -7.32
C GLY A 56 6.50 -11.74 -8.43
N VAL A 57 6.56 -10.42 -8.28
CA VAL A 57 6.18 -9.47 -9.33
C VAL A 57 7.34 -9.31 -10.32
N VAL A 58 7.52 -10.29 -11.21
CA VAL A 58 8.70 -10.35 -12.10
C VAL A 58 8.64 -9.36 -13.26
N ASN A 59 7.43 -8.97 -13.70
CA ASN A 59 7.25 -8.00 -14.77
C ASN A 59 7.62 -6.58 -14.29
N GLN A 60 8.59 -5.94 -14.96
CA GLN A 60 9.08 -4.61 -14.56
C GLN A 60 8.03 -3.51 -14.72
N ASN A 61 7.19 -3.55 -15.75
CA ASN A 61 6.13 -2.57 -15.95
C ASN A 61 5.08 -2.66 -14.83
N ASP A 62 4.74 -3.89 -14.43
CA ASP A 62 3.82 -4.13 -13.32
C ASP A 62 4.40 -3.64 -11.99
N ARG A 63 5.69 -3.90 -11.71
CA ARG A 63 6.36 -3.35 -10.52
C ARG A 63 6.38 -1.83 -10.50
N SER A 64 6.78 -1.19 -11.60
CA SER A 64 6.78 0.26 -11.73
C SER A 64 5.39 0.86 -11.50
N ALA A 65 4.35 0.23 -12.05
CA ALA A 65 2.97 0.65 -11.83
C ALA A 65 2.56 0.52 -10.35
N LEU A 66 2.80 -0.64 -9.73
CA LEU A 66 2.54 -0.87 -8.31
C LEU A 66 3.27 0.14 -7.42
N MET A 67 4.57 0.35 -7.64
CA MET A 67 5.36 1.32 -6.90
C MET A 67 4.81 2.74 -7.04
N SER A 68 4.37 3.13 -8.24
CA SER A 68 3.72 4.43 -8.45
C SER A 68 2.46 4.60 -7.59
N HIS A 69 1.63 3.55 -7.47
CA HIS A 69 0.45 3.57 -6.59
C HIS A 69 0.85 3.63 -5.10
N ILE A 70 1.89 2.90 -4.70
CA ILE A 70 2.40 2.92 -3.32
C ILE A 70 2.94 4.30 -2.96
N TYR A 71 3.69 4.97 -3.85
CA TYR A 71 4.16 6.34 -3.61
C TYR A 71 3.02 7.35 -3.48
N ARG A 72 1.99 7.28 -4.33
CA ARG A 72 0.80 8.12 -4.20
C ARG A 72 0.08 7.91 -2.86
N MET A 73 0.01 6.67 -2.41
CA MET A 73 -0.53 6.33 -1.09
C MET A 73 0.31 6.97 0.01
N ARG A 74 1.64 6.82 0.00
CA ARG A 74 2.54 7.44 0.99
C ARG A 74 2.31 8.95 1.08
N LEU A 75 2.37 9.66 -0.04
CA LEU A 75 2.16 11.11 -0.07
C LEU A 75 0.81 11.53 0.53
N LYS A 76 -0.28 10.80 0.20
CA LYS A 76 -1.61 11.10 0.71
C LYS A 76 -1.71 10.92 2.23
N TYR A 77 -1.16 9.84 2.76
CA TYR A 77 -1.23 9.55 4.19
C TYR A 77 -0.23 10.39 4.98
N ASP A 78 1.00 10.58 4.50
CA ASP A 78 2.00 11.44 5.12
C ASP A 78 1.48 12.89 5.23
N SER A 79 0.77 13.39 4.21
CA SER A 79 0.13 14.72 4.25
C SER A 79 -1.00 14.78 5.30
N SER A 80 -1.78 13.71 5.44
CA SER A 80 -2.82 13.63 6.48
C SER A 80 -2.20 13.56 7.87
N ASP A 81 -1.18 12.72 8.06
CA ASP A 81 -0.46 12.54 9.32
C ASP A 81 0.14 13.88 9.77
N LEU A 82 0.80 14.60 8.86
CA LEU A 82 1.37 15.92 9.15
C LEU A 82 0.29 16.94 9.53
N SER A 83 -0.85 16.96 8.81
CA SER A 83 -1.96 17.87 9.15
C SER A 83 -2.54 17.58 10.53
N ASP A 84 -2.69 16.31 10.89
CA ASP A 84 -3.21 15.88 12.19
C ASP A 84 -2.22 16.19 13.32
N MET A 85 -0.91 16.02 13.08
CA MET A 85 0.14 16.42 14.03
C MET A 85 0.14 17.92 14.30
N LEU A 86 -0.03 18.76 13.27
CA LEU A 86 -0.01 20.21 13.41
C LEU A 86 -1.27 20.79 14.06
N LYS A 87 -2.43 20.11 13.94
CA LYS A 87 -3.70 20.53 14.56
C LYS A 87 -3.80 20.19 16.06
N ASN A 88 -3.03 19.20 16.51
CA ASN A 88 -3.02 18.73 17.88
C ASN A 88 -1.93 19.40 18.75
N ASN A 89 -1.22 20.39 18.19
CA ASN A 89 -0.35 21.33 18.91
C ASN A 89 -1.05 22.69 19.03
#